data_AF-A0A2C9L646-F1
#
_entry.id   AF-A0A2C9L646-F1
#
_cell.length_a   1.000
_cell.length_b   1.000
_cell.length_c   1.000
_cell.angle_alpha   90.00
_cell.angle_beta   90.00
_cell.angle_gamma   90.00
#
_symmetry.space_group_name_H-M   'P 1'
#
loop_
_entity.id
_entity.type
_entity.pdbx_description
1 polymer ?
#
loop_
_entity_poly.entity_id
_entity_poly.type
_entity_poly.pdbx_seq_one_letter_code
_entity_poly.pdbx_strand_id
1 'polypeptide(L)'
;MHIHEYQAKKILKKYNVRVQDGVLVSSKKSIKSSLEKIKSFPVFIKAQVHAGGRKKSGAVQRAVSHKDAEQKLSEIIGMKIVNNQTGPEGKTVMKAYVESAIDIKSEFYISLVINRSLAKPMFIISKSGGTEIEALAKTDPDKIIKIPIDICIGVQDFHIRKILYVLGLSESNFDELKNLINGIYNAFMENDADQIEINPVALDNENKLIALDAKMNFDENAYYRQQNIFKLKDRSGYSKSEKLAEKYNLSFIKMDGSI
;
A
#
# COMPACT_ATOMS: atom_id res chain seq x y z
N MET A 1 13.59 -0.61 -2.18
CA MET A 1 12.89 -1.92 -2.31
C MET A 1 11.40 -1.80 -2.10
N HIS A 2 10.56 -2.37 -2.98
CA HIS A 2 9.09 -2.44 -2.83
C HIS A 2 8.62 -3.77 -2.23
N ILE A 3 7.48 -3.74 -1.52
CA ILE A 3 6.75 -4.94 -1.06
C ILE A 3 5.30 -4.95 -1.53
N HIS A 4 4.66 -6.12 -1.45
CA HIS A 4 3.24 -6.26 -1.76
C HIS A 4 2.33 -5.67 -0.68
N GLU A 5 1.11 -5.30 -1.06
CA GLU A 5 0.10 -4.75 -0.15
C GLU A 5 -0.14 -5.66 1.08
N TYR A 6 -0.29 -6.98 0.89
CA TYR A 6 -0.50 -7.89 2.02
C TYR A 6 0.67 -7.89 3.01
N GLN A 7 1.90 -7.65 2.53
CA GLN A 7 3.10 -7.55 3.38
C GLN A 7 3.12 -6.20 4.10
N ALA A 8 2.79 -5.11 3.39
CA ALA A 8 2.68 -3.78 3.97
C ALA A 8 1.63 -3.75 5.09
N LYS A 9 0.44 -4.31 4.85
CA LYS A 9 -0.61 -4.46 5.87
C LYS A 9 -0.13 -5.26 7.07
N LYS A 10 0.61 -6.35 6.86
CA LYS A 10 1.19 -7.15 7.95
C LYS A 10 2.19 -6.36 8.79
N ILE A 11 2.98 -5.47 8.17
CA ILE A 11 3.90 -4.58 8.89
C ILE A 11 3.10 -3.54 9.67
N LEU A 12 2.23 -2.79 9.00
CA LEU A 12 1.39 -1.76 9.60
C LEU A 12 0.58 -2.27 10.80
N LYS A 13 0.05 -3.50 10.73
CA LYS A 13 -0.65 -4.14 11.85
C LYS A 13 0.20 -4.27 13.12
N LYS A 14 1.52 -4.49 13.00
CA LYS A 14 2.44 -4.53 14.16
C LYS A 14 2.59 -3.17 14.84
N TYR A 15 2.33 -2.11 14.10
CA TYR A 15 2.37 -0.72 14.57
C TYR A 15 0.98 -0.19 14.94
N ASN A 16 0.04 -1.08 15.24
CA ASN A 16 -1.35 -0.76 15.63
C ASN A 16 -2.13 0.04 14.58
N VAL A 17 -1.68 0.06 13.33
CA VAL A 17 -2.47 0.58 12.22
C VAL A 17 -3.52 -0.46 11.86
N ARG A 18 -4.80 -0.06 11.95
CA ARG A 18 -5.92 -0.93 11.61
C ARG A 18 -5.95 -1.19 10.10
N VAL A 19 -5.92 -2.46 9.75
CA VAL A 19 -5.98 -2.99 8.38
C VAL A 19 -6.99 -4.13 8.35
N GLN A 20 -7.55 -4.45 7.18
CA GLN A 20 -8.37 -5.66 7.09
C GLN A 20 -7.51 -6.92 7.15
N ASP A 21 -8.02 -7.90 7.89
CA ASP A 21 -7.55 -9.27 7.75
C ASP A 21 -8.01 -9.84 6.41
N GLY A 22 -7.16 -10.69 5.83
CA GLY A 22 -7.40 -11.25 4.52
C GLY A 22 -6.59 -12.52 4.27
N VAL A 23 -6.93 -13.18 3.17
CA VAL A 23 -6.37 -14.46 2.76
C VAL A 23 -5.55 -14.26 1.50
N LEU A 24 -4.27 -14.64 1.55
CA LEU A 24 -3.41 -14.66 0.38
C LEU A 24 -3.68 -15.91 -0.46
N VAL A 25 -4.01 -15.72 -1.72
CA VAL A 25 -4.15 -16.78 -2.73
C VAL A 25 -2.91 -16.74 -3.61
N SER A 26 -2.09 -17.79 -3.55
CA SER A 26 -0.74 -17.81 -4.13
C SER A 26 -0.67 -18.40 -5.53
N SER A 27 -1.73 -19.06 -5.98
CA SER A 27 -1.84 -19.69 -7.30
C SER A 27 -3.28 -20.11 -7.60
N LYS A 28 -3.59 -20.40 -8.86
CA LYS A 28 -4.89 -20.98 -9.26
C LYS A 28 -5.21 -22.29 -8.53
N LYS A 29 -4.20 -23.13 -8.29
CA LYS A 29 -4.36 -24.41 -7.58
C LYS A 29 -4.79 -24.22 -6.11
N SER A 30 -4.40 -23.11 -5.50
CA SER A 30 -4.72 -22.80 -4.09
C SER A 30 -6.04 -22.06 -3.89
N ILE A 31 -6.81 -21.75 -4.96
CA ILE A 31 -8.03 -20.93 -4.85
C ILE A 31 -9.03 -21.56 -3.87
N LYS A 32 -9.44 -22.81 -4.11
CA LYS A 32 -10.46 -23.49 -3.31
C LYS A 32 -10.12 -23.53 -1.82
N SER A 33 -8.93 -24.05 -1.48
CA SER A 33 -8.48 -24.14 -0.07
C SER A 33 -8.22 -22.78 0.60
N SER A 34 -8.02 -21.71 -0.18
CA SER A 34 -7.92 -20.36 0.36
C SER A 34 -9.28 -19.76 0.65
N LEU A 35 -10.27 -20.00 -0.22
CA LEU A 35 -11.63 -19.51 -0.06
C LEU A 35 -12.35 -20.14 1.15
N GLU A 36 -12.01 -21.38 1.52
CA GLU A 36 -12.50 -22.03 2.75
C GLU A 36 -12.19 -21.24 4.03
N LYS A 37 -11.15 -20.39 4.00
CA LYS A 37 -10.77 -19.54 5.15
C LYS A 37 -11.60 -18.26 5.24
N ILE A 38 -12.38 -17.94 4.20
CA ILE A 38 -13.23 -16.75 4.14
C ILE A 38 -14.56 -17.06 4.81
N LYS A 39 -14.84 -16.34 5.90
CA LYS A 39 -16.02 -16.58 6.73
C LYS A 39 -17.26 -15.81 6.28
N SER A 40 -17.08 -14.71 5.56
CA SER A 40 -18.17 -13.81 5.21
C SER A 40 -17.94 -13.14 3.85
N PHE A 41 -19.05 -12.79 3.21
CA PHE A 41 -19.14 -12.02 1.98
C PHE A 41 -19.99 -10.77 2.24
N PRO A 42 -19.81 -9.68 1.48
CA PRO A 42 -18.92 -9.55 0.31
C PRO A 42 -17.43 -9.37 0.68
N VAL A 43 -16.56 -9.68 -0.27
CA VAL A 43 -15.10 -9.52 -0.18
C VAL A 43 -14.56 -8.71 -1.36
N PHE A 44 -13.38 -8.13 -1.20
CA PHE A 44 -12.57 -7.59 -2.29
C PHE A 44 -11.41 -8.53 -2.60
N ILE A 45 -11.21 -8.82 -3.88
CA ILE A 45 -10.06 -9.56 -4.42
C ILE A 45 -9.11 -8.54 -5.05
N LYS A 46 -7.88 -8.49 -4.57
CA LYS A 46 -6.87 -7.51 -4.97
C LYS A 46 -5.63 -8.18 -5.50
N ALA A 47 -5.30 -7.94 -6.76
CA ALA A 47 -4.04 -8.38 -7.35
C ALA A 47 -2.84 -7.84 -6.58
N GLN A 48 -1.87 -8.72 -6.30
CA GLN A 48 -0.63 -8.38 -5.63
C GLN A 48 0.46 -8.18 -6.69
N VAL A 49 0.62 -6.92 -7.10
CA VAL A 49 1.66 -6.46 -8.03
C VAL A 49 2.29 -5.19 -7.49
N HIS A 50 3.59 -4.98 -7.74
CA HIS A 50 4.27 -3.73 -7.42
C HIS A 50 3.98 -2.69 -8.51
N ALA A 51 2.72 -2.29 -8.61
CA ALA A 51 2.21 -1.24 -9.48
C ALA A 51 0.85 -0.74 -8.96
N GLY A 52 0.63 0.57 -9.04
CA GLY A 52 -0.65 1.24 -8.81
C GLY A 52 -1.61 1.08 -9.99
N GLY A 53 -2.75 1.78 -9.93
CA GLY A 53 -3.77 1.74 -11.00
C GLY A 53 -4.56 0.43 -11.08
N ARG A 54 -4.40 -0.49 -10.12
CA ARG A 54 -5.00 -1.84 -10.11
C ARG A 54 -6.52 -1.82 -10.27
N LYS A 55 -7.21 -0.86 -9.63
CA LYS A 55 -8.67 -0.69 -9.74
C LYS A 55 -9.10 -0.36 -11.18
N LYS A 56 -8.38 0.55 -11.86
CA LYS A 56 -8.64 0.92 -13.26
C LYS A 56 -8.37 -0.24 -14.22
N SER A 57 -7.39 -1.09 -13.92
CA SER A 57 -7.04 -2.28 -14.70
C SER A 57 -7.93 -3.51 -14.42
N GLY A 58 -9.02 -3.37 -13.65
CA GLY A 58 -9.90 -4.50 -13.29
C GLY A 58 -9.28 -5.51 -12.33
N ALA A 59 -8.12 -5.19 -11.74
CA ALA A 59 -7.35 -6.06 -10.85
C ALA A 59 -7.78 -5.96 -9.38
N VAL A 60 -8.82 -5.18 -9.10
CA VAL A 60 -9.52 -5.09 -7.81
C VAL A 60 -11.00 -5.33 -8.09
N GLN A 61 -11.54 -6.43 -7.57
CA GLN A 61 -12.93 -6.82 -7.84
C GLN A 61 -13.67 -7.20 -6.56
N ARG A 62 -14.93 -6.81 -6.44
CA ARG A 62 -15.81 -7.19 -5.33
C ARG A 62 -16.47 -8.52 -5.65
N ALA A 63 -16.43 -9.49 -4.74
CA ALA A 63 -17.11 -10.77 -4.84
C ALA A 63 -18.21 -10.91 -3.77
N VAL A 64 -19.38 -11.41 -4.15
CA VAL A 64 -20.56 -11.48 -3.25
C VAL A 64 -20.86 -12.88 -2.73
N SER A 65 -20.17 -13.90 -3.24
CA SER A 65 -20.32 -15.28 -2.79
C SER A 65 -19.04 -16.08 -3.03
N HIS A 66 -18.96 -17.28 -2.45
CA HIS A 66 -17.83 -18.18 -2.67
C HIS A 66 -17.62 -18.52 -4.15
N LYS A 67 -18.70 -18.83 -4.89
CA LYS A 67 -18.65 -19.16 -6.31
C LYS A 67 -18.17 -17.97 -7.15
N ASP A 68 -18.69 -16.78 -6.86
CA ASP A 68 -18.26 -15.54 -7.51
C ASP A 68 -16.78 -15.23 -7.23
N ALA A 69 -16.31 -15.46 -5.99
CA ALA A 69 -14.92 -15.26 -5.64
C ALA A 69 -13.96 -16.24 -6.34
N GLU A 70 -14.35 -17.51 -6.48
CA GLU A 70 -13.57 -18.52 -7.20
C GLU A 70 -13.40 -18.16 -8.68
N GLN A 71 -14.47 -17.70 -9.33
CA GLN A 71 -14.43 -17.22 -10.70
C GLN A 71 -13.48 -16.02 -10.85
N LYS A 72 -13.70 -14.97 -10.04
CA LYS A 72 -12.90 -13.73 -10.11
C LYS A 72 -11.42 -13.96 -9.79
N LEU A 73 -11.10 -14.85 -8.85
CA LEU A 73 -9.71 -15.24 -8.59
C LEU A 73 -9.08 -15.96 -9.79
N SER A 74 -9.84 -16.79 -10.50
CA SER A 74 -9.36 -17.50 -11.68
C SER A 74 -9.08 -16.58 -12.87
N GLU A 75 -9.82 -15.48 -12.96
CA GLU A 75 -9.62 -14.39 -13.93
C GLU A 75 -8.43 -13.50 -13.54
N ILE A 76 -8.36 -13.06 -12.27
CA ILE A 76 -7.31 -12.16 -11.78
C ILE A 76 -5.94 -12.82 -11.76
N ILE A 77 -5.83 -14.06 -11.26
CA ILE A 77 -4.54 -14.77 -11.22
C ILE A 77 -4.15 -15.18 -12.64
N GLY A 78 -3.01 -14.70 -13.11
CA GLY A 78 -2.52 -14.85 -14.48
C GLY A 78 -2.87 -13.67 -15.40
N MET A 79 -3.70 -12.73 -14.94
CA MET A 79 -3.98 -11.50 -15.68
C MET A 79 -2.69 -10.68 -15.87
N LYS A 80 -2.56 -10.02 -17.02
CA LYS A 80 -1.45 -9.10 -17.32
C LYS A 80 -1.92 -7.66 -17.10
N ILE A 81 -1.31 -6.94 -16.17
CA ILE A 81 -1.62 -5.53 -15.89
C ILE A 81 -0.69 -4.64 -16.71
N VAL A 82 -1.26 -3.91 -17.67
CA VAL A 82 -0.55 -2.95 -18.54
C VAL A 82 -1.08 -1.55 -18.23
N ASN A 83 -0.21 -0.67 -17.73
CA ASN A 83 -0.50 0.73 -17.48
C ASN A 83 0.80 1.57 -17.45
N ASN A 84 0.67 2.87 -17.20
CA ASN A 84 1.79 3.81 -17.17
C ASN A 84 2.89 3.45 -16.14
N GLN A 85 2.60 2.59 -15.16
CA GLN A 85 3.57 2.15 -14.14
C GLN A 85 4.16 0.76 -14.42
N THR A 86 3.53 -0.06 -15.27
CA THR A 86 4.06 -1.38 -15.66
C THR A 86 4.69 -1.40 -17.04
N GLY A 87 4.47 -0.37 -17.85
CA GLY A 87 4.98 -0.30 -19.22
C GLY A 87 4.28 -1.27 -20.18
N PRO A 88 4.70 -1.31 -21.45
CA PRO A 88 4.09 -2.15 -22.49
C PRO A 88 4.20 -3.65 -22.18
N GLU A 89 5.28 -4.05 -21.50
CA GLU A 89 5.50 -5.43 -21.09
C GLU A 89 4.60 -5.88 -19.95
N GLY A 90 3.94 -4.95 -19.24
CA GLY A 90 3.01 -5.25 -18.16
C GLY A 90 3.60 -6.06 -17.00
N LYS A 91 2.75 -6.41 -16.03
CA LYS A 91 3.09 -7.37 -14.96
C LYS A 91 2.02 -8.44 -14.84
N THR A 92 2.44 -9.71 -14.85
CA THR A 92 1.54 -10.84 -14.62
C THR A 92 1.21 -10.96 -13.12
N VAL A 93 -0.07 -11.05 -12.82
CA VAL A 93 -0.57 -11.24 -11.46
C VAL A 93 -0.35 -12.68 -11.04
N MET A 94 0.57 -12.90 -10.11
CA MET A 94 0.87 -14.24 -9.59
C MET A 94 0.08 -14.59 -8.33
N LYS A 95 -0.33 -13.57 -7.58
CA LYS A 95 -0.99 -13.71 -6.27
C LYS A 95 -2.12 -12.69 -6.16
N ALA A 96 -3.15 -13.04 -5.40
CA ALA A 96 -4.24 -12.14 -5.04
C ALA A 96 -4.44 -12.17 -3.52
N TYR A 97 -4.88 -11.05 -2.96
CA TYR A 97 -5.24 -10.92 -1.55
C TYR A 97 -6.73 -10.69 -1.44
N VAL A 98 -7.42 -11.49 -0.63
CA VAL A 98 -8.87 -11.44 -0.48
C VAL A 98 -9.22 -10.95 0.92
N GLU A 99 -9.97 -9.87 1.02
CA GLU A 99 -10.30 -9.21 2.28
C GLU A 99 -11.78 -8.87 2.37
N SER A 100 -12.32 -8.78 3.58
CA SER A 100 -13.71 -8.40 3.79
C SER A 100 -14.00 -6.99 3.24
N ALA A 101 -15.17 -6.84 2.61
CA ALA A 101 -15.69 -5.52 2.29
C ALA A 101 -16.11 -4.79 3.57
N ILE A 102 -15.91 -3.48 3.59
CA ILE A 102 -16.28 -2.60 4.70
C ILE A 102 -17.22 -1.53 4.14
N ASP A 103 -18.20 -1.12 4.94
CA ASP A 103 -19.04 0.03 4.64
C ASP A 103 -18.29 1.32 4.97
N ILE A 104 -18.02 2.10 3.94
CA ILE A 104 -17.14 3.27 4.02
C ILE A 104 -17.98 4.54 3.98
N LYS A 105 -17.79 5.40 4.98
CA LYS A 105 -18.38 6.74 5.05
C LYS A 105 -17.55 7.76 4.27
N SER A 106 -16.22 7.66 4.32
CA SER A 106 -15.32 8.59 3.63
C SER A 106 -13.96 7.94 3.36
N GLU A 107 -13.27 8.38 2.31
CA GLU A 107 -11.94 7.91 1.92
C GLU A 107 -10.94 9.07 1.90
N PHE A 108 -9.76 8.86 2.47
CA PHE A 108 -8.69 9.85 2.55
C PHE A 108 -7.40 9.32 1.95
N TYR A 109 -6.50 10.24 1.59
CA TYR A 109 -5.13 9.93 1.18
C TYR A 109 -4.17 10.31 2.30
N ILE A 110 -3.31 9.38 2.71
CA ILE A 110 -2.22 9.63 3.66
C ILE A 110 -0.94 8.98 3.16
N SER A 111 0.12 9.75 3.01
CA SER A 111 1.46 9.24 2.74
C SER A 111 2.50 9.91 3.63
N LEU A 112 3.55 9.17 3.97
CA LEU A 112 4.75 9.66 4.64
C LEU A 112 5.95 9.36 3.74
N VAL A 113 6.71 10.40 3.39
CA VAL A 113 7.89 10.31 2.50
C VAL A 113 9.04 11.12 3.08
N ILE A 114 10.27 10.88 2.59
CA ILE A 114 11.41 11.74 2.87
C ILE A 114 11.36 12.98 1.97
N ASN A 115 11.19 14.16 2.54
CA ASN A 115 11.40 15.42 1.83
C ASN A 115 12.90 15.73 1.79
N ARG A 116 13.52 15.59 0.60
CA ARG A 116 14.95 15.79 0.42
C ARG A 116 15.41 17.23 0.64
N SER A 117 14.61 18.22 0.26
CA SER A 117 14.95 19.64 0.41
C SER A 117 15.00 20.06 1.88
N LEU A 118 14.09 19.53 2.70
CA LEU A 118 14.03 19.82 4.13
C LEU A 118 14.81 18.83 4.99
N ALA A 119 15.29 17.73 4.40
CA ALA A 119 15.87 16.59 5.11
C ALA A 119 14.99 16.08 6.27
N LYS A 120 13.66 16.06 6.05
CA LYS A 120 12.66 15.67 7.06
C LYS A 120 11.65 14.67 6.50
N PRO A 121 11.15 13.71 7.31
CA PRO A 121 9.92 13.02 7.00
C PRO A 121 8.78 14.03 6.82
N MET A 122 7.89 13.77 5.86
CA MET A 122 6.79 14.67 5.53
C MET A 122 5.53 13.87 5.25
N PHE A 123 4.48 14.15 6.02
CA PHE A 123 3.15 13.69 5.70
C PHE A 123 2.59 14.49 4.52
N ILE A 124 1.98 13.77 3.58
CA ILE A 124 1.20 14.29 2.45
C ILE A 124 -0.22 13.78 2.65
N ILE A 125 -1.16 14.71 2.83
CA ILE A 125 -2.53 14.42 3.26
C ILE A 125 -3.51 15.03 2.26
N SER A 126 -4.59 14.30 1.93
CA SER A 126 -5.71 14.86 1.18
C SER A 126 -7.05 14.25 1.60
N LYS A 127 -8.12 15.05 1.53
CA LYS A 127 -9.51 14.57 1.63
C LYS A 127 -9.91 13.70 0.42
N SER A 128 -9.18 13.78 -0.69
CA SER A 128 -9.49 13.07 -1.92
C SER A 128 -8.83 11.69 -1.95
N GLY A 129 -9.29 10.77 -1.10
CA GLY A 129 -8.87 9.37 -1.13
C GLY A 129 -9.35 8.62 -2.39
N GLY A 130 -8.71 7.49 -2.69
CA GLY A 130 -9.10 6.59 -3.79
C GLY A 130 -8.75 7.11 -5.20
N THR A 131 -8.07 8.25 -5.29
CA THR A 131 -7.62 8.89 -6.53
C THR A 131 -6.10 8.91 -6.61
N GLU A 132 -5.52 8.95 -7.81
CA GLU A 132 -4.07 9.09 -8.01
C GLU A 132 -3.61 10.49 -7.55
N ILE A 133 -2.68 10.51 -6.61
CA ILE A 133 -2.21 11.76 -6.00
C ILE A 133 -1.46 12.65 -7.01
N GLU A 134 -0.80 12.05 -8.00
CA GLU A 134 -0.06 12.75 -9.04
C GLU A 134 -1.01 13.46 -10.02
N ALA A 135 -2.19 12.89 -10.26
CA ALA A 135 -3.23 13.56 -11.03
C ALA A 135 -3.79 14.74 -10.23
N LEU A 136 -4.08 14.52 -8.93
CA LEU A 136 -4.57 15.57 -8.05
C LEU A 136 -3.58 16.73 -7.94
N ALA A 137 -2.28 16.46 -7.88
CA ALA A 137 -1.25 17.48 -7.84
C ALA A 137 -1.21 18.40 -9.08
N LYS A 138 -1.74 17.93 -10.22
CA LYS A 138 -1.86 18.73 -11.45
C LYS A 138 -3.19 19.47 -11.53
N THR A 139 -4.28 18.85 -11.10
CA THR A 139 -5.62 19.40 -11.27
C THR A 139 -6.06 20.30 -10.12
N ASP A 140 -5.65 19.98 -8.89
CA ASP A 140 -6.09 20.65 -7.67
C ASP A 140 -5.03 20.52 -6.55
N PRO A 141 -3.87 21.19 -6.71
CA PRO A 141 -2.74 21.07 -5.78
C PRO A 141 -3.07 21.55 -4.36
N ASP A 142 -4.05 22.43 -4.18
CA ASP A 142 -4.45 22.98 -2.88
C ASP A 142 -5.11 21.93 -1.98
N LYS A 143 -5.62 20.84 -2.56
CA LYS A 143 -6.12 19.68 -1.80
C LYS A 143 -5.01 18.81 -1.22
N ILE A 144 -3.74 19.09 -1.48
CA ILE A 144 -2.60 18.32 -1.02
C ILE A 144 -1.86 19.10 0.07
N ILE A 145 -2.04 18.68 1.31
CA ILE A 145 -1.43 19.34 2.46
C ILE A 145 -0.16 18.59 2.86
N LYS A 146 0.92 19.35 3.01
CA LYS A 146 2.24 18.86 3.39
C LYS A 146 2.55 19.25 4.83
N ILE A 147 2.94 18.29 5.65
CA ILE A 147 3.23 18.49 7.07
C ILE A 147 4.60 17.86 7.35
N PRO A 148 5.69 18.66 7.40
CA PRO A 148 7.00 18.15 7.76
C PRO A 148 7.03 17.77 9.23
N ILE A 149 7.75 16.69 9.55
CA ILE A 149 7.96 16.20 10.91
C ILE A 149 9.44 16.37 11.24
N ASP A 150 9.72 17.02 12.36
CA ASP A 150 11.08 17.11 12.86
C ASP A 150 11.46 15.80 13.55
N ILE A 151 12.59 15.20 13.15
CA ILE A 151 13.02 13.89 13.65
C ILE A 151 13.38 13.89 15.14
N CYS A 152 13.75 15.05 15.70
CA CYS A 152 14.17 15.14 17.10
C CYS A 152 12.98 15.06 18.06
N ILE A 153 11.80 15.54 17.63
CA ILE A 153 10.58 15.53 18.44
C ILE A 153 9.56 14.50 17.95
N GLY A 154 9.66 14.05 16.70
CA GLY A 154 8.70 13.14 16.08
C GLY A 154 7.32 13.76 15.87
N VAL A 155 6.31 12.89 15.73
CA VAL A 155 4.91 13.32 15.64
C VAL A 155 4.44 13.87 16.97
N GLN A 156 3.66 14.95 16.91
CA GLN A 156 3.19 15.72 18.05
C GLN A 156 1.71 16.00 17.89
N ASP A 157 1.00 16.28 18.99
CA ASP A 157 -0.45 16.43 18.97
C ASP A 157 -0.92 17.59 18.07
N PHE A 158 -0.13 18.65 17.91
CA PHE A 158 -0.47 19.73 16.97
C PHE A 158 -0.41 19.27 15.50
N HIS A 159 0.46 18.31 15.16
CA HIS A 159 0.44 17.67 13.84
C HIS A 159 -0.87 16.90 13.65
N ILE A 160 -1.30 16.14 14.66
CA ILE A 160 -2.56 15.38 14.61
C ILE A 160 -3.76 16.32 14.44
N ARG A 161 -3.84 17.41 15.21
CA ARG A 161 -4.92 18.41 15.08
C ARG A 161 -4.97 19.03 13.68
N LYS A 162 -3.81 19.33 13.10
CA LYS A 162 -3.72 19.84 11.73
C LYS A 162 -4.24 18.81 10.73
N ILE A 163 -3.84 17.54 10.84
CA ILE A 163 -4.33 16.46 9.97
C ILE A 163 -5.84 16.27 10.14
N LEU A 164 -6.35 16.28 11.38
CA LEU A 164 -7.78 16.17 11.70
C LEU A 164 -8.60 17.24 10.96
N TYR A 165 -8.18 18.50 11.07
CA TYR A 165 -8.82 19.63 10.39
C TYR A 165 -8.76 19.50 8.87
N VAL A 166 -7.58 19.15 8.35
CA VAL A 166 -7.37 18.93 6.90
C VAL A 166 -8.25 17.81 6.37
N LEU A 167 -8.48 16.74 7.13
CA LEU A 167 -9.36 15.65 6.74
C LEU A 167 -10.84 15.95 6.97
N GLY A 168 -11.16 17.01 7.74
CA GLY A 168 -12.53 17.34 8.11
C GLY A 168 -13.15 16.31 9.05
N LEU A 169 -12.32 15.67 9.86
CA LEU A 169 -12.75 14.73 10.90
C LEU A 169 -13.21 15.49 12.14
N SER A 170 -14.17 14.94 12.88
CA SER A 170 -14.62 15.51 14.15
C SER A 170 -13.59 15.28 15.25
N GLU A 171 -13.64 16.08 16.33
CA GLU A 171 -12.73 15.94 17.47
C GLU A 171 -12.77 14.54 18.11
N SER A 172 -13.91 13.85 18.04
CA SER A 172 -14.05 12.46 18.50
C SER A 172 -13.13 11.47 17.76
N ASN A 173 -12.62 11.81 16.58
CA ASN A 173 -11.67 10.99 15.84
C ASN A 173 -10.20 11.26 16.24
N PHE A 174 -9.93 12.16 17.19
CA PHE A 174 -8.57 12.57 17.52
C PHE A 174 -7.68 11.39 17.95
N ASP A 175 -8.12 10.58 18.90
CA ASP A 175 -7.32 9.45 19.40
C ASP A 175 -7.14 8.36 18.35
N GLU A 176 -8.17 8.11 17.56
CA GLU A 176 -8.15 7.17 16.44
C GLU A 176 -7.13 7.60 15.36
N LEU A 177 -7.14 8.90 15.00
CA LEU A 177 -6.20 9.48 14.06
C LEU A 177 -4.78 9.52 14.64
N LYS A 178 -4.63 9.85 15.93
CA LYS A 178 -3.35 9.84 16.63
C LYS A 178 -2.70 8.46 16.55
N ASN A 179 -3.46 7.39 16.83
CA ASN A 179 -2.98 6.02 16.71
C ASN A 179 -2.56 5.67 15.28
N LEU A 180 -3.37 6.03 14.28
CA LEU A 180 -3.03 5.81 12.86
C LEU A 180 -1.73 6.52 12.47
N ILE A 181 -1.62 7.82 12.73
CA ILE A 181 -0.47 8.63 12.31
C ILE A 181 0.81 8.21 13.04
N ASN A 182 0.74 7.96 14.35
CA ASN A 182 1.89 7.46 15.10
C ASN A 182 2.30 6.05 14.63
N GLY A 183 1.34 5.17 14.33
CA GLY A 183 1.62 3.85 13.78
C GLY A 183 2.32 3.92 12.43
N ILE A 184 1.87 4.80 11.52
CA ILE A 184 2.54 5.03 10.23
C ILE A 184 3.95 5.59 10.44
N TYR A 185 4.11 6.59 11.32
CA TYR A 185 5.40 7.21 11.59
C TYR A 185 6.41 6.22 12.20
N ASN A 186 5.99 5.44 13.19
CA ASN A 186 6.85 4.44 13.82
C ASN A 186 7.21 3.32 12.83
N ALA A 187 6.25 2.85 12.03
CA ALA A 187 6.52 1.90 10.96
C ALA A 187 7.55 2.43 9.96
N PHE A 188 7.47 3.72 9.64
CA PHE A 188 8.40 4.39 8.73
C PHE A 188 9.81 4.45 9.32
N MET A 189 9.94 4.96 10.54
CA MET A 189 11.22 5.19 11.19
C MET A 189 11.93 3.88 11.57
N GLU A 190 11.22 2.90 12.12
CA GLU A 190 11.84 1.68 12.64
C GLU A 190 12.20 0.66 11.56
N ASN A 191 11.56 0.71 10.38
CA ASN A 191 11.82 -0.23 9.28
C ASN A 191 12.68 0.38 8.16
N ASP A 192 13.21 1.59 8.36
CA ASP A 192 13.94 2.35 7.32
C ASP A 192 13.13 2.48 6.01
N ALA A 193 11.84 2.82 6.14
CA ALA A 193 11.01 3.11 4.99
C ALA A 193 11.40 4.46 4.38
N ASP A 194 11.42 4.57 3.06
CA ASP A 194 11.55 5.86 2.35
C ASP A 194 10.19 6.41 1.90
N GLN A 195 9.19 5.52 1.80
CA GLN A 195 7.79 5.86 1.55
C GLN A 195 6.84 4.86 2.21
N ILE A 196 5.82 5.40 2.88
CA ILE A 196 4.56 4.70 3.15
C ILE A 196 3.44 5.51 2.49
N GLU A 197 2.59 4.85 1.73
CA GLU A 197 1.41 5.44 1.10
C GLU A 197 0.19 4.57 1.41
N ILE A 198 -0.85 5.17 1.96
CA ILE A 198 -2.13 4.54 2.28
C ILE A 198 -3.21 5.27 1.49
N ASN A 199 -3.73 4.60 0.47
CA ASN A 199 -4.68 5.18 -0.47
C ASN A 199 -5.72 4.15 -0.93
N PRO A 200 -6.91 4.09 -0.29
CA PRO A 200 -7.40 5.02 0.73
C PRO A 200 -7.16 4.56 2.18
N VAL A 201 -7.16 5.54 3.09
CA VAL A 201 -7.60 5.35 4.48
C VAL A 201 -9.12 5.56 4.51
N ALA A 202 -9.89 4.57 4.94
CA ALA A 202 -11.33 4.71 5.10
C ALA A 202 -11.71 5.13 6.51
N LEU A 203 -12.76 5.95 6.61
CA LEU A 203 -13.58 6.11 7.80
C LEU A 203 -14.83 5.24 7.62
N ASP A 204 -15.08 4.32 8.53
CA ASP A 204 -16.29 3.49 8.52
C ASP A 204 -17.46 4.13 9.29
N ASN A 205 -18.60 3.43 9.34
CA ASN A 205 -19.79 3.87 10.06
C ASN A 205 -19.63 3.85 11.59
N GLU A 206 -18.63 3.16 12.12
CA GLU A 206 -18.26 3.09 13.54
C GLU A 206 -17.20 4.14 13.92
N ASN A 207 -16.93 5.10 13.02
CA ASN A 207 -15.91 6.13 13.15
C ASN A 207 -14.48 5.58 13.32
N LYS A 208 -14.19 4.38 12.82
CA LYS A 208 -12.84 3.80 12.79
C LYS A 208 -12.11 4.20 11.52
N LEU A 209 -10.82 4.45 11.66
CA LEU A 209 -9.91 4.67 10.55
C LEU A 209 -9.21 3.35 10.19
N ILE A 210 -9.28 2.99 8.91
CA ILE A 210 -8.82 1.70 8.39
C ILE A 210 -7.98 1.94 7.15
N ALA A 211 -6.75 1.44 7.14
CA ALA A 211 -5.89 1.45 5.97
C ALA A 211 -6.35 0.37 4.97
N LEU A 212 -7.12 0.79 3.95
CA LEU A 212 -7.71 -0.13 2.98
C LEU A 212 -6.69 -0.61 1.95
N ASP A 213 -5.70 0.21 1.60
CA ASP A 213 -4.61 -0.18 0.70
C ASP A 213 -3.32 0.43 1.22
N ALA A 214 -2.20 -0.25 1.03
CA ALA A 214 -0.90 0.20 1.51
C ALA A 214 0.20 -0.15 0.52
N LYS A 215 1.02 0.85 0.21
CA LYS A 215 2.26 0.73 -0.55
C LYS A 215 3.41 1.17 0.35
N MET A 216 4.44 0.35 0.42
CA MET A 216 5.63 0.65 1.20
C MET A 216 6.89 0.41 0.37
N ASN A 217 7.82 1.35 0.52
CA ASN A 217 9.15 1.29 -0.04
C ASN A 217 10.17 1.46 1.10
N PHE A 218 11.35 0.87 0.92
CA PHE A 218 12.42 0.87 1.91
C PHE A 218 13.75 1.27 1.30
N ASP A 219 14.58 1.94 2.10
CA ASP A 219 15.96 2.28 1.77
C ASP A 219 16.80 1.00 1.62
N GLU A 220 17.37 0.79 0.44
CA GLU A 220 18.19 -0.40 0.14
C GLU A 220 19.51 -0.40 0.93
N ASN A 221 20.01 0.77 1.33
CA ASN A 221 21.22 0.90 2.13
C ASN A 221 21.02 0.41 3.57
N ALA A 222 19.79 0.31 4.05
CA ALA A 222 19.47 -0.20 5.38
C ALA A 222 19.50 -1.74 5.47
N TYR A 223 19.84 -2.45 4.38
CA TYR A 223 19.88 -3.91 4.31
C TYR A 223 20.56 -4.57 5.52
N TYR A 224 21.71 -4.03 5.95
CA TYR A 224 22.52 -4.59 7.02
C TYR A 224 21.78 -4.71 8.36
N ARG A 225 20.83 -3.80 8.64
CA ARG A 225 20.03 -3.76 9.88
C ARG A 225 18.57 -4.18 9.68
N GLN A 226 18.09 -4.26 8.44
CA GLN A 226 16.70 -4.58 8.09
C GLN A 226 16.53 -5.94 7.39
N GLN A 227 17.38 -6.93 7.67
CA GLN A 227 17.37 -8.22 6.96
C GLN A 227 15.98 -8.89 6.86
N ASN A 228 15.14 -8.75 7.89
CA ASN A 228 13.78 -9.31 7.89
C ASN A 228 12.84 -8.64 6.88
N ILE A 229 13.01 -7.33 6.62
CA ILE A 229 12.28 -6.62 5.58
C ILE A 229 12.74 -7.11 4.21
N PHE A 230 14.05 -7.24 3.97
CA PHE A 230 14.57 -7.67 2.67
C PHE A 230 14.25 -9.13 2.31
N LYS A 231 13.94 -9.98 3.29
CA LYS A 231 13.36 -11.32 3.05
C LYS A 231 11.98 -11.25 2.37
N LEU A 232 11.27 -10.13 2.47
CA LEU A 232 9.96 -9.93 1.84
C LEU A 232 10.05 -9.62 0.33
N LYS A 233 11.25 -9.29 -0.17
CA LYS A 233 11.50 -8.93 -1.57
C LYS A 233 10.98 -10.01 -2.51
N ASP A 234 10.03 -9.64 -3.37
CA ASP A 234 9.52 -10.55 -4.38
C ASP A 234 10.42 -10.53 -5.62
N ARG A 235 10.99 -11.70 -5.94
CA ARG A 235 11.88 -11.93 -7.09
C ARG A 235 11.19 -12.69 -8.22
N SER A 236 9.88 -12.94 -8.11
CA SER A 236 9.14 -13.70 -9.13
C SER A 236 9.19 -13.02 -10.50
N GLY A 237 9.21 -11.69 -10.52
CA GLY A 237 9.26 -10.89 -11.75
C GLY A 237 10.68 -10.58 -12.26
N TYR A 238 11.74 -10.99 -11.57
CA TYR A 238 13.11 -10.64 -11.95
C TYR A 238 13.55 -11.52 -13.14
N SER A 239 14.15 -10.88 -14.14
CA SER A 239 14.84 -11.53 -15.24
C SER A 239 16.05 -12.33 -14.73
N LYS A 240 16.57 -13.23 -15.58
CA LYS A 240 17.78 -13.99 -15.26
C LYS A 240 18.96 -13.05 -14.97
N SER A 241 19.10 -11.97 -15.73
CA SER A 241 20.16 -10.98 -15.58
C SER A 241 20.05 -10.20 -14.27
N GLU A 242 18.84 -9.75 -13.90
CA GLU A 242 18.63 -9.06 -12.61
C GLU A 242 18.92 -9.96 -11.40
N LYS A 243 18.50 -11.24 -11.46
CA LYS A 243 18.83 -12.22 -10.41
C LYS A 243 20.33 -12.47 -10.30
N LEU A 244 21.02 -12.53 -11.44
CA LEU A 244 22.46 -12.74 -11.48
C LEU A 244 23.21 -11.52 -10.93
N ALA A 245 22.79 -10.32 -11.33
CA ALA A 245 23.35 -9.07 -10.81
C ALA A 245 23.18 -8.96 -9.29
N GLU A 246 21.97 -9.21 -8.78
CA GLU A 246 21.70 -9.20 -7.33
C GLU A 246 22.59 -10.20 -6.59
N LYS A 247 22.80 -11.41 -7.14
CA LYS A 247 23.68 -12.42 -6.53
C LYS A 247 25.11 -11.93 -6.34
N TYR A 248 25.60 -11.07 -7.22
CA TYR A 248 26.96 -10.52 -7.17
C TYR A 248 27.00 -9.07 -6.66
N ASN A 249 25.93 -8.59 -6.02
CA ASN A 249 25.80 -7.20 -5.52
C ASN A 249 26.04 -6.14 -6.60
N LEU A 250 25.62 -6.41 -7.83
CA LEU A 250 25.67 -5.46 -8.94
C LEU A 250 24.33 -4.73 -9.10
N SER A 251 24.40 -3.41 -9.29
CA SER A 251 23.25 -2.60 -9.71
C SER A 251 23.03 -2.77 -11.21
N PHE A 252 21.95 -3.45 -11.60
CA PHE A 252 21.61 -3.72 -12.99
C PHE A 252 20.17 -3.29 -13.28
N ILE A 253 19.99 -2.47 -14.32
CA ILE A 253 18.69 -2.07 -14.84
C ILE A 253 18.70 -2.41 -16.33
N LYS A 254 17.76 -3.28 -16.75
CA LYS A 254 17.60 -3.56 -18.18
C LYS A 254 16.95 -2.36 -18.85
N MET A 255 17.59 -1.87 -19.91
CA MET A 255 17.03 -0.85 -20.80
C MET A 255 16.83 -1.45 -22.19
N ASP A 256 15.89 -0.89 -22.94
CA ASP A 256 15.75 -1.20 -24.35
C ASP A 256 16.79 -0.38 -25.13
N GLY A 257 17.74 -1.08 -25.75
CA GLY A 257 18.88 -0.46 -26.44
C GLY A 257 19.82 -1.51 -27.03
N SER A 258 20.83 -1.04 -27.75
CA SER A 258 21.81 -1.88 -28.46
C SER A 258 23.26 -1.57 -28.08
N ILE A 259 23.48 -0.87 -26.97
CA ILE A 259 24.80 -0.50 -26.42
C ILE A 259 25.00 -1.24 -25.10
#